data_AF-A0A835I615-F1
#
_entry.id   AF-A0A835I615-F1
#
_cell.length_a   1.000
_cell.length_b   1.000
_cell.length_c   1.000
_cell.angle_alpha   90.00
_cell.angle_beta   90.00
_cell.angle_gamma   90.00
#
_symmetry.space_group_name_H-M   'P 1'
#
loop_
_entity.id
_entity.type
_entity.pdbx_description
1 polymer ?
#
loop_
_entity_poly.entity_id
_entity_poly.type
_entity_poly.pdbx_seq_one_letter_code
_entity_poly.pdbx_strand_id
1 'polypeptide(L)'
;MEGVLESPTRMEGVLENLGPHKSSLEELVIQSYVGFTFPPWMFSVQSVLSNIIHLILFRCPNLKVLPALGKLQFLERLHLLDLIAVKQLGADILRVGNDASMSSLSSSVVLFPKLRLLELKGLPEWEEEEHDVPTSNNTNIMPHLNTLTISNCPKLKVVPHYLFPPQLESLKLWKDVGVISISLMSITHNSNLKSLEILDFPHSSLPQGLNQLTSLQELFFGECQFLDYKPDELKPLTMLRNLQIGICPIMSERSREGRSILTHIPNIVIKADTCSFKRSLKVSKSGIRRGTRRLQDPW
;
A
#
# COMPACT_ATOMS: atom_id res chain seq x y z
N MET A 1 -3.45 36.52 -4.95
CA MET A 1 -2.02 36.33 -5.29
C MET A 1 -1.89 34.95 -5.89
N GLU A 2 -1.88 34.91 -7.21
CA GLU A 2 -1.79 33.70 -8.02
C GLU A 2 -0.41 33.07 -7.84
N GLY A 3 -0.36 31.85 -7.31
CA GLY A 3 0.84 31.05 -7.32
C GLY A 3 1.08 30.59 -8.76
N VAL A 4 2.26 30.92 -9.29
CA VAL A 4 2.74 30.44 -10.58
C VAL A 4 2.61 28.91 -10.59
N LEU A 5 1.61 28.40 -11.31
CA LEU A 5 1.52 26.97 -11.64
C LEU A 5 2.75 26.65 -12.50
N GLU A 6 3.79 26.08 -11.88
CA GLU A 6 4.94 25.59 -12.64
C GLU A 6 4.44 24.59 -13.68
N SER A 7 4.78 24.84 -14.95
CA SER A 7 4.31 23.99 -16.04
C SER A 7 4.85 22.55 -15.88
N PRO A 8 4.04 21.52 -16.18
CA PRO A 8 4.46 20.11 -16.07
C PRO A 8 5.81 19.82 -16.73
N THR A 9 6.05 20.42 -17.90
CA THR A 9 7.28 20.28 -18.70
C THR A 9 8.51 20.84 -17.99
N ARG A 10 8.33 21.84 -17.11
CA ARG A 10 9.43 22.43 -16.34
C ARG A 10 9.87 21.52 -15.21
N MET A 11 8.95 20.80 -14.56
CA MET A 11 9.30 19.84 -13.50
C MET A 11 9.97 18.58 -14.03
N GLU A 12 9.57 18.10 -15.21
CA GLU A 12 10.27 17.01 -15.91
C GLU A 12 11.73 17.39 -16.15
N GLY A 13 11.98 18.63 -16.61
CA GLY A 13 13.33 19.17 -16.75
C GLY A 13 14.09 19.31 -15.42
N VAL A 14 13.42 19.59 -14.30
CA VAL A 14 14.07 19.62 -12.97
C VAL A 14 14.53 18.23 -12.55
N LEU A 15 13.69 17.20 -12.74
CA LEU A 15 14.10 15.82 -12.47
C LEU A 15 15.20 15.35 -13.43
N GLU A 16 15.16 15.72 -14.71
CA GLU A 16 16.24 15.40 -15.66
C GLU A 16 17.57 16.01 -15.21
N ASN A 17 17.55 17.28 -14.77
CA ASN A 17 18.74 18.01 -14.31
C ASN A 17 19.26 17.57 -12.94
N LEU A 18 18.43 16.91 -12.12
CA LEU A 18 18.90 16.28 -10.89
C LEU A 18 19.86 15.12 -11.18
N GLY A 19 19.82 14.55 -12.38
CA GLY A 19 20.73 13.49 -12.84
C GLY A 19 20.84 12.31 -11.87
N PRO A 20 21.67 11.30 -12.17
CA PRO A 20 21.95 10.23 -11.23
C PRO A 20 22.86 10.73 -10.10
N HIS A 21 22.31 11.46 -9.14
CA HIS A 21 23.06 11.89 -7.97
C HIS A 21 23.12 10.79 -6.90
N LYS A 22 24.29 10.14 -6.87
CA LYS A 22 24.86 9.30 -5.80
C LYS A 22 24.24 7.90 -5.65
N SER A 23 25.11 6.90 -5.73
CA SER A 23 24.85 5.48 -5.44
C SER A 23 24.55 5.17 -3.96
N SER A 24 24.46 6.16 -3.08
CA SER A 24 24.22 5.98 -1.65
C SER A 24 22.80 6.36 -1.22
N LEU A 25 21.88 6.62 -2.17
CA LEU A 25 20.53 7.03 -1.85
C LEU A 25 19.69 5.82 -1.43
N GLU A 26 19.28 5.79 -0.16
CA GLU A 26 18.45 4.72 0.41
C GLU A 26 16.97 5.12 0.51
N GLU A 27 16.67 6.41 0.61
CA GLU A 27 15.30 6.94 0.73
C GLU A 27 15.06 8.00 -0.36
N LEU A 28 14.01 7.79 -1.15
CA LEU A 28 13.55 8.73 -2.17
C LEU A 28 12.10 9.12 -1.89
N VAL A 29 11.88 10.42 -1.71
CA VAL A 29 10.55 11.01 -1.51
C VAL A 29 10.28 11.99 -2.64
N ILE A 30 9.27 11.70 -3.45
CA ILE A 30 8.77 12.60 -4.50
C ILE A 30 7.39 13.05 -4.08
N GLN A 31 7.25 14.36 -3.84
CA GLN A 31 6.01 14.95 -3.36
C GLN A 31 5.54 16.06 -4.31
N SER A 32 4.23 16.10 -4.58
CA SER A 32 3.59 17.19 -5.35
C SER A 32 4.17 17.36 -6.75
N TYR A 33 4.63 16.26 -7.37
CA TYR A 33 5.17 16.26 -8.73
C TYR A 33 4.05 16.38 -9.77
N VAL A 34 4.09 17.46 -10.57
CA VAL A 34 3.07 17.72 -11.59
C VAL A 34 3.47 17.31 -12.99
N GLY A 35 4.65 16.71 -13.18
CA GLY A 35 5.03 16.10 -14.46
C GLY A 35 4.21 14.85 -14.77
N PHE A 36 4.21 14.44 -16.04
CA PHE A 36 3.41 13.30 -16.51
C PHE A 36 4.17 11.99 -16.41
N THR A 37 5.49 12.04 -16.56
CA THR A 37 6.38 10.89 -16.53
C THR A 37 7.61 11.18 -15.69
N PHE A 38 8.32 10.13 -15.31
CA PHE A 38 9.62 10.26 -14.69
C PHE A 38 10.73 10.18 -15.74
N PRO A 39 11.89 10.84 -15.51
CA PRO A 39 13.05 10.69 -16.37
C PRO A 39 13.44 9.22 -16.59
N PRO A 40 13.85 8.83 -17.80
CA PRO A 40 14.27 7.46 -18.10
C PRO A 40 15.37 6.95 -17.17
N TRP A 41 16.29 7.82 -16.73
CA TRP A 41 17.40 7.43 -15.86
C TRP A 41 16.95 6.97 -14.46
N MET A 42 15.78 7.43 -13.99
CA MET A 42 15.37 7.24 -12.60
C MET A 42 14.93 5.79 -12.32
N PHE A 43 14.25 5.14 -13.26
CA PHE A 43 13.70 3.79 -13.07
C PHE A 43 14.06 2.80 -14.20
N SER A 44 15.17 3.06 -14.91
CA SER A 44 15.72 2.15 -15.94
C SER A 44 16.54 0.98 -15.34
N VAL A 45 16.89 0.00 -16.18
CA VAL A 45 17.64 -1.22 -15.82
C VAL A 45 19.05 -0.91 -15.30
N GLN A 46 19.69 0.15 -15.80
CA GLN A 46 20.95 0.69 -15.28
C GLN A 46 20.73 1.80 -14.23
N SER A 47 19.56 1.87 -13.60
CA SER A 47 19.26 2.94 -12.65
C SER A 47 20.23 2.94 -11.47
N VAL A 48 20.70 4.15 -11.16
CA VAL A 48 21.58 4.47 -10.03
C VAL A 48 20.82 4.37 -8.69
N LEU A 49 19.49 4.19 -8.76
CA LEU A 49 18.59 3.98 -7.63
C LEU A 49 18.49 2.51 -7.18
N SER A 50 19.41 1.65 -7.62
CA SER A 50 19.43 0.24 -7.23
C SER A 50 19.50 0.05 -5.72
N ASN A 51 20.07 0.99 -4.97
CA ASN A 51 20.20 0.94 -3.51
C ASN A 51 19.01 1.54 -2.73
N ILE A 52 17.92 1.95 -3.40
CA ILE A 52 16.74 2.45 -2.68
C ILE A 52 16.12 1.36 -1.82
N ILE A 53 15.96 1.68 -0.55
CA ILE A 53 15.28 0.89 0.48
C ILE A 53 13.86 1.40 0.69
N HIS A 54 13.62 2.71 0.53
CA HIS A 54 12.34 3.35 0.82
C HIS A 54 11.97 4.35 -0.27
N LEU A 55 10.83 4.11 -0.93
CA LEU A 55 10.28 4.99 -1.95
C LEU A 55 8.90 5.51 -1.54
N ILE A 56 8.72 6.83 -1.59
CA ILE A 56 7.44 7.50 -1.34
C ILE A 56 7.10 8.37 -2.55
N LEU A 57 5.98 8.08 -3.21
CA LEU A 57 5.35 8.96 -4.19
C LEU A 57 4.08 9.53 -3.56
N PHE A 58 4.02 10.84 -3.36
CA PHE A 58 2.91 11.50 -2.67
C PHE A 58 2.35 12.68 -3.47
N ARG A 59 1.04 12.66 -3.76
CA ARG A 59 0.32 13.72 -4.49
C ARG A 59 0.96 14.02 -5.84
N CYS A 60 1.08 13.04 -6.73
CA CYS A 60 1.52 13.26 -8.12
C CYS A 60 0.30 13.23 -9.06
N PRO A 61 -0.43 14.35 -9.26
CA PRO A 61 -1.77 14.33 -9.83
C PRO A 61 -1.83 13.99 -11.32
N ASN A 62 -0.75 14.23 -12.06
CA ASN A 62 -0.70 14.01 -13.51
C ASN A 62 -0.08 12.67 -13.90
N LEU A 63 0.43 11.91 -12.92
CA LEU A 63 1.09 10.64 -13.14
C LEU A 63 0.04 9.55 -13.44
N LYS A 64 -0.10 9.22 -14.72
CA LYS A 64 -1.04 8.19 -15.19
C LYS A 64 -0.45 6.79 -15.16
N VAL A 65 0.85 6.70 -15.46
CA VAL A 65 1.59 5.47 -15.62
C VAL A 65 2.73 5.44 -14.63
N LEU A 66 2.77 4.41 -13.79
CA LEU A 66 3.91 4.21 -12.90
C LEU A 66 5.10 3.60 -13.65
N PRO A 67 6.33 3.94 -13.26
CA PRO A 67 7.52 3.30 -13.80
C PRO A 67 7.62 1.85 -13.31
N ALA A 68 8.50 1.06 -13.95
CA ALA A 68 8.76 -0.34 -13.61
C ALA A 68 9.52 -0.49 -12.28
N LEU A 69 8.84 -0.23 -11.16
CA LEU A 69 9.41 -0.26 -9.81
C LEU A 69 9.79 -1.67 -9.36
N GLY A 70 9.22 -2.72 -9.97
CA GLY A 70 9.48 -4.12 -9.60
C GLY A 70 10.94 -4.55 -9.71
N LYS A 71 11.76 -3.81 -10.47
CA LYS A 71 13.19 -4.10 -10.63
C LYS A 71 14.06 -3.60 -9.47
N LEU A 72 13.51 -2.81 -8.54
CA LEU A 72 14.25 -2.27 -7.39
C LEU A 72 14.58 -3.40 -6.38
N GLN A 73 15.83 -3.87 -6.40
CA GLN A 73 16.27 -5.08 -5.69
C GLN A 73 16.40 -4.91 -4.17
N PHE A 74 16.52 -3.68 -3.69
CA PHE A 74 16.72 -3.38 -2.26
C PHE A 74 15.50 -2.73 -1.59
N LEU A 75 14.43 -2.48 -2.35
CA LEU A 75 13.27 -1.77 -1.86
C LEU A 75 12.55 -2.59 -0.79
N GLU A 76 12.49 -2.07 0.43
CA GLU A 76 11.79 -2.68 1.56
C GLU A 76 10.43 -2.02 1.82
N ARG A 77 10.29 -0.72 1.52
CA ARG A 77 9.08 0.07 1.79
C ARG A 77 8.68 0.90 0.58
N LEU A 78 7.45 0.70 0.11
CA LEU A 78 6.88 1.44 -1.01
C LEU A 78 5.56 2.10 -0.59
N HIS A 79 5.47 3.42 -0.77
CA HIS A 79 4.26 4.19 -0.50
C HIS A 79 3.83 4.93 -1.75
N LEU A 80 2.63 4.64 -2.24
CA LEU A 80 1.98 5.27 -3.38
C LEU A 80 0.72 5.97 -2.86
N LEU A 81 0.82 7.28 -2.68
CA LEU A 81 -0.11 8.08 -1.90
C LEU A 81 -0.70 9.22 -2.76
N ASP A 82 -2.03 9.31 -2.82
CA ASP A 82 -2.78 10.34 -3.55
C ASP A 82 -2.37 10.47 -5.03
N LEU A 83 -2.18 9.33 -5.72
CA LEU A 83 -1.88 9.28 -7.16
C LEU A 83 -3.17 9.18 -7.97
N ILE A 84 -3.88 10.30 -8.07
CA ILE A 84 -5.27 10.36 -8.55
C ILE A 84 -5.49 9.93 -10.00
N ALA A 85 -4.46 9.94 -10.85
CA ALA A 85 -4.56 9.64 -12.27
C ALA A 85 -4.12 8.21 -12.64
N VAL A 86 -3.59 7.44 -11.68
CA VAL A 86 -3.15 6.06 -11.90
C VAL A 86 -4.37 5.17 -12.08
N LYS A 87 -4.41 4.45 -13.21
CA LYS A 87 -5.52 3.56 -13.57
C LYS A 87 -5.21 2.08 -13.31
N GLN A 88 -3.97 1.65 -13.54
CA GLN A 88 -3.55 0.27 -13.39
C GLN A 88 -2.21 0.21 -12.65
N LEU A 89 -2.06 -0.68 -11.69
CA LEU A 89 -0.80 -0.93 -10.98
C LEU A 89 -0.08 -2.15 -11.55
N GLY A 90 -0.82 -3.19 -11.94
CA GLY A 90 -0.25 -4.45 -12.43
C GLY A 90 0.64 -4.25 -13.65
N ALA A 91 0.10 -3.68 -14.71
CA ALA A 91 0.85 -3.39 -15.93
C ALA A 91 2.02 -2.41 -15.69
N ASP A 92 1.85 -1.44 -14.78
CA ASP A 92 2.81 -0.35 -14.65
C ASP A 92 4.00 -0.70 -13.76
N ILE A 93 3.73 -1.24 -12.57
CA ILE A 93 4.75 -1.52 -11.55
C ILE A 93 5.51 -2.81 -11.89
N LEU A 94 4.81 -3.80 -12.45
CA LEU A 94 5.37 -5.13 -12.76
C LEU A 94 5.96 -5.20 -14.16
N ARG A 95 5.99 -4.10 -14.92
CA ARG A 95 6.50 -4.06 -16.30
C ARG A 95 7.94 -4.55 -16.39
N VAL A 96 8.08 -5.85 -16.63
CA VAL A 96 9.29 -6.44 -17.20
C VAL A 96 9.29 -5.93 -18.62
N GLY A 97 10.04 -4.87 -18.91
CA GLY A 97 10.06 -4.25 -20.23
C GLY A 97 10.04 -5.31 -21.34
N ASN A 98 9.12 -5.16 -22.30
CA ASN A 98 9.07 -5.93 -23.53
C ASN A 98 10.31 -5.59 -24.38
N ASP A 99 11.50 -5.93 -23.91
CA ASP A 99 12.59 -6.20 -24.82
C ASP A 99 12.42 -7.64 -25.26
N ALA A 100 12.22 -7.81 -26.56
CA ALA A 100 12.16 -9.08 -27.27
C ALA A 100 13.47 -9.90 -27.18
N SER A 101 14.30 -9.66 -26.16
CA SER A 101 15.58 -10.32 -25.88
C SER A 101 15.58 -11.18 -24.60
N MET A 102 14.46 -11.33 -23.89
CA MET A 102 14.36 -12.28 -22.75
C MET A 102 13.48 -13.51 -23.00
N SER A 103 13.23 -13.87 -24.25
CA SER A 103 12.68 -15.19 -24.63
C SER A 103 13.70 -16.34 -24.48
N SER A 104 14.82 -16.14 -23.76
CA SER A 104 15.92 -17.12 -23.72
C SER A 104 16.62 -17.25 -22.36
N LEU A 105 15.95 -16.98 -21.23
CA LEU A 105 16.49 -17.38 -19.92
C LEU A 105 15.41 -18.04 -19.07
N SER A 106 15.58 -19.34 -18.85
CA SER A 106 14.86 -20.18 -17.90
C SER A 106 15.19 -19.84 -16.44
N SER A 107 15.18 -18.55 -16.08
CA SER A 107 15.44 -18.07 -14.72
C SER A 107 14.17 -17.41 -14.19
N SER A 108 13.70 -17.87 -13.03
CA SER A 108 12.57 -17.24 -12.34
C SER A 108 12.90 -15.77 -12.08
N VAL A 109 12.08 -14.87 -12.61
CA VAL A 109 12.26 -13.43 -12.40
C VAL A 109 11.59 -13.07 -11.07
N VAL A 110 12.36 -12.49 -10.15
CA VAL A 110 11.85 -12.01 -8.87
C VAL A 110 11.67 -10.49 -8.94
N LEU A 111 10.43 -10.04 -8.78
CA LEU A 111 10.10 -8.62 -8.66
C LEU A 111 9.95 -8.27 -7.19
N PHE A 112 10.49 -7.12 -6.78
CA PHE A 112 10.48 -6.67 -5.38
C PHE A 112 11.01 -7.72 -4.38
N PRO A 113 12.25 -8.20 -4.55
CA PRO A 113 12.80 -9.31 -3.77
C PRO A 113 13.03 -8.99 -2.29
N LYS A 114 12.86 -7.74 -1.84
CA LYS A 114 13.00 -7.35 -0.41
C LYS A 114 11.82 -6.56 0.13
N LEU A 115 10.77 -6.36 -0.67
CA LEU A 115 9.65 -5.50 -0.26
C LEU A 115 8.90 -6.15 0.89
N ARG A 116 8.77 -5.42 2.00
CA ARG A 116 8.09 -5.85 3.23
C ARG A 116 6.80 -5.10 3.44
N LEU A 117 6.78 -3.81 3.10
CA LEU A 117 5.63 -2.93 3.28
C LEU A 117 5.23 -2.27 1.96
N LEU A 118 3.96 -2.43 1.59
CA LEU A 118 3.32 -1.72 0.49
C LEU A 118 2.13 -0.92 1.02
N GLU A 119 2.10 0.38 0.74
CA GLU A 119 0.98 1.27 1.05
C GLU A 119 0.44 1.91 -0.22
N LEU A 120 -0.82 1.61 -0.54
CA LEU A 120 -1.59 2.14 -1.67
C LEU A 120 -2.72 2.98 -1.09
N LYS A 121 -2.64 4.30 -1.22
CA LYS A 121 -3.63 5.21 -0.64
C LYS A 121 -4.07 6.27 -1.62
N GLY A 122 -5.37 6.54 -1.72
CA GLY A 122 -5.89 7.62 -2.54
C GLY A 122 -5.65 7.38 -4.02
N LEU A 123 -6.07 6.21 -4.51
CA LEU A 123 -6.02 5.82 -5.92
C LEU A 123 -7.45 5.72 -6.47
N PRO A 124 -8.19 6.84 -6.63
CA PRO A 124 -9.61 6.85 -7.00
C PRO A 124 -9.91 6.30 -8.40
N GLU A 125 -8.95 6.37 -9.31
CA GLU A 125 -9.09 5.89 -10.69
C GLU A 125 -8.52 4.48 -10.90
N TRP A 126 -8.02 3.83 -9.84
CA TRP A 126 -7.44 2.50 -9.93
C TRP A 126 -8.52 1.45 -10.17
N GLU A 127 -8.47 0.85 -11.37
CA GLU A 127 -9.37 -0.18 -11.86
C GLU A 127 -8.53 -1.22 -12.60
N GLU A 128 -8.38 -2.40 -12.00
CA GLU A 128 -7.74 -3.55 -12.64
C GLU A 128 -8.78 -4.36 -13.41
N GLU A 129 -8.40 -4.87 -14.58
CA GLU A 129 -9.21 -5.77 -15.39
C GLU A 129 -8.72 -7.22 -15.19
N GLU A 130 -9.63 -8.21 -15.23
CA GLU A 130 -9.29 -9.64 -14.99
C GLU A 130 -8.22 -10.17 -15.98
N HIS A 131 -8.12 -9.58 -17.17
CA HIS A 131 -7.20 -9.98 -18.23
C HIS A 131 -5.77 -9.44 -18.06
N ASP A 132 -5.55 -8.45 -17.19
CA ASP A 132 -4.27 -7.74 -17.04
C ASP A 132 -3.41 -8.27 -15.88
N VAL A 133 -3.87 -9.27 -15.13
CA VAL A 133 -3.07 -9.89 -14.07
C VAL A 133 -2.03 -10.81 -14.71
N PRO A 134 -0.71 -10.49 -14.63
CA PRO A 134 0.32 -11.33 -15.23
C PRO A 134 0.41 -12.66 -14.49
N THR A 135 -0.35 -13.64 -14.96
CA THR A 135 -0.27 -15.04 -14.51
C THR A 135 0.85 -15.72 -15.31
N SER A 136 2.06 -15.18 -15.18
CA SER A 136 3.26 -15.83 -15.69
C SER A 136 3.77 -16.76 -14.60
N ASN A 137 3.65 -18.07 -14.86
CA ASN A 137 3.93 -19.18 -13.94
C ASN A 137 5.37 -19.16 -13.38
N ASN A 138 6.26 -18.32 -13.91
CA ASN A 138 7.68 -18.26 -13.57
C ASN A 138 8.10 -16.96 -12.84
N THR A 139 7.17 -16.07 -12.51
CA THR A 139 7.46 -14.78 -11.85
C THR A 139 7.11 -14.84 -10.37
N ASN A 140 8.09 -14.60 -9.49
CA ASN A 140 7.86 -14.48 -8.06
C ASN A 140 7.75 -12.99 -7.70
N ILE A 141 6.56 -12.55 -7.31
CA ILE A 141 6.27 -11.14 -7.07
C ILE A 141 6.17 -10.90 -5.56
N MET A 142 6.98 -9.98 -5.05
CA MET A 142 6.98 -9.53 -3.65
C MET A 142 7.07 -10.68 -2.61
N PRO A 143 8.07 -11.58 -2.70
CA PRO A 143 8.17 -12.79 -1.85
C PRO A 143 8.39 -12.55 -0.36
N HIS A 144 8.56 -11.29 0.08
CA HIS A 144 8.74 -10.95 1.49
C HIS A 144 7.73 -9.92 2.00
N LEU A 145 6.68 -9.63 1.23
CA LEU A 145 5.65 -8.67 1.63
C LEU A 145 4.88 -9.22 2.82
N ASN A 146 5.01 -8.53 3.96
CA ASN A 146 4.36 -8.92 5.21
C ASN A 146 3.28 -7.93 5.65
N THR A 147 3.33 -6.69 5.15
CA THR A 147 2.40 -5.62 5.51
C THR A 147 1.85 -4.95 4.26
N LEU A 148 0.53 -4.98 4.09
CA LEU A 148 -0.17 -4.30 3.01
C LEU A 148 -1.18 -3.32 3.60
N THR A 149 -1.18 -2.09 3.09
CA THR A 149 -2.21 -1.09 3.39
C THR A 149 -2.85 -0.63 2.09
N ILE A 150 -4.17 -0.76 1.98
CA ILE A 150 -4.97 -0.21 0.88
C ILE A 150 -5.98 0.77 1.47
N SER A 151 -6.06 1.97 0.91
CA SER A 151 -7.02 2.95 1.38
C SER A 151 -7.56 3.88 0.29
N ASN A 152 -8.88 4.11 0.29
CA ASN A 152 -9.54 5.04 -0.63
C ASN A 152 -9.25 4.73 -2.11
N CYS A 153 -9.56 3.50 -2.51
CA CYS A 153 -9.45 2.94 -3.85
C CYS A 153 -10.81 2.38 -4.34
N PRO A 154 -11.85 3.23 -4.47
CA PRO A 154 -13.25 2.81 -4.67
C PRO A 154 -13.52 2.09 -6.01
N LYS A 155 -12.71 2.30 -7.05
CA LYS A 155 -12.91 1.68 -8.37
C LYS A 155 -12.27 0.29 -8.51
N LEU A 156 -11.64 -0.24 -7.47
CA LEU A 156 -10.99 -1.54 -7.51
C LEU A 156 -12.03 -2.67 -7.60
N LYS A 157 -12.31 -3.14 -8.81
CA LYS A 157 -13.29 -4.21 -9.07
C LYS A 157 -12.69 -5.60 -9.01
N VAL A 158 -11.46 -5.75 -9.50
CA VAL A 158 -10.70 -7.00 -9.51
C VAL A 158 -9.49 -6.79 -8.63
N VAL A 159 -9.20 -7.75 -7.77
CA VAL A 159 -8.01 -7.67 -6.91
C VAL A 159 -6.92 -8.57 -7.45
N PRO A 160 -5.75 -8.01 -7.83
CA PRO A 160 -4.67 -8.83 -8.32
C PRO A 160 -4.14 -9.79 -7.25
N HIS A 161 -4.01 -11.08 -7.60
CA HIS A 161 -3.53 -12.13 -6.68
C HIS A 161 -2.15 -11.84 -6.09
N TYR A 162 -1.28 -11.15 -6.82
CA TYR A 162 0.07 -10.81 -6.37
C TYR A 162 0.09 -9.85 -5.17
N LEU A 163 -0.99 -9.11 -4.89
CA LEU A 163 -1.07 -8.22 -3.72
C LEU A 163 -1.19 -9.00 -2.41
N PHE A 164 -1.65 -10.24 -2.44
CA PHE A 164 -1.87 -11.06 -1.25
C PHE A 164 -1.00 -12.33 -1.26
N PRO A 165 0.33 -12.19 -1.23
CA PRO A 165 1.19 -13.35 -1.21
C PRO A 165 1.03 -14.14 0.08
N PRO A 166 1.40 -15.43 0.08
CA PRO A 166 1.14 -16.34 1.20
C PRO A 166 1.83 -15.93 2.50
N GLN A 167 2.91 -15.15 2.48
CA GLN A 167 3.59 -14.67 3.70
C GLN A 167 3.02 -13.36 4.29
N LEU A 168 1.95 -12.80 3.72
CA LEU A 168 1.34 -11.57 4.24
C LEU A 168 0.79 -11.79 5.66
N GLU A 169 1.26 -11.00 6.62
CA GLU A 169 0.88 -11.15 8.04
C GLU A 169 -0.07 -10.05 8.52
N SER A 170 0.01 -8.84 7.94
CA SER A 170 -0.78 -7.69 8.32
C SER A 170 -1.43 -7.03 7.11
N LEU A 171 -2.76 -6.90 7.15
CA LEU A 171 -3.56 -6.23 6.14
C LEU A 171 -4.35 -5.09 6.77
N LYS A 172 -4.25 -3.90 6.16
CA LYS A 172 -4.99 -2.71 6.58
C LYS A 172 -5.82 -2.19 5.43
N LEU A 173 -7.13 -2.07 5.64
CA LEU A 173 -8.11 -1.67 4.65
C LEU A 173 -8.90 -0.49 5.19
N TRP A 174 -8.71 0.70 4.62
CA TRP A 174 -9.30 1.92 5.18
C TRP A 174 -10.11 2.69 4.13
N LYS A 175 -11.27 3.24 4.51
CA LYS A 175 -12.21 3.86 3.58
C LYS A 175 -12.73 2.85 2.56
N ASP A 176 -13.33 3.34 1.49
CA ASP A 176 -13.72 2.47 0.38
C ASP A 176 -12.51 1.97 -0.42
N VAL A 177 -12.34 0.66 -0.49
CA VAL A 177 -11.32 -0.09 -1.24
C VAL A 177 -11.94 -0.99 -2.32
N GLY A 178 -13.13 -0.63 -2.81
CA GLY A 178 -13.81 -1.32 -3.90
C GLY A 178 -14.37 -2.68 -3.48
N VAL A 179 -14.15 -3.71 -4.30
CA VAL A 179 -14.69 -5.07 -4.07
C VAL A 179 -14.25 -5.67 -2.72
N ILE A 180 -13.05 -5.32 -2.25
CA ILE A 180 -12.49 -5.80 -0.97
C ILE A 180 -13.32 -5.29 0.21
N SER A 181 -13.92 -4.09 0.08
CA SER A 181 -14.78 -3.51 1.11
C SER A 181 -15.99 -4.39 1.43
N ILE A 182 -16.43 -5.19 0.45
CA ILE A 182 -17.64 -6.01 0.49
C ILE A 182 -17.30 -7.49 0.64
N SER A 183 -16.18 -7.95 0.06
CA SER A 183 -15.80 -9.35 0.01
C SER A 183 -14.29 -9.55 0.15
N LEU A 184 -13.91 -10.31 1.17
CA LEU A 184 -12.55 -10.78 1.43
C LEU A 184 -12.33 -12.20 0.86
N MET A 185 -13.24 -12.73 0.05
CA MET A 185 -13.11 -14.08 -0.55
C MET A 185 -11.81 -14.25 -1.35
N SER A 186 -11.28 -13.16 -1.93
CA SER A 186 -10.01 -13.17 -2.65
C SER A 186 -8.80 -13.42 -1.75
N ILE A 187 -8.91 -13.28 -0.42
CA ILE A 187 -7.80 -13.42 0.53
C ILE A 187 -7.96 -14.57 1.53
N THR A 188 -9.06 -15.33 1.47
CA THR A 188 -9.35 -16.39 2.46
C THR A 188 -8.37 -17.56 2.41
N HIS A 189 -7.66 -17.71 1.29
CA HIS A 189 -6.58 -18.69 1.13
C HIS A 189 -5.31 -18.32 1.93
N ASN A 190 -5.22 -17.09 2.46
CA ASN A 190 -4.03 -16.62 3.16
C ASN A 190 -4.01 -17.07 4.63
N SER A 191 -3.34 -18.18 4.89
CA SER A 191 -3.25 -18.78 6.22
C SER A 191 -2.22 -18.13 7.15
N ASN A 192 -1.41 -17.17 6.68
CA ASN A 192 -0.44 -16.47 7.54
C ASN A 192 -0.93 -15.09 8.00
N LEU A 193 -2.12 -14.66 7.55
CA LEU A 193 -2.68 -13.37 7.95
C LEU A 193 -3.03 -13.39 9.45
N LYS A 194 -2.28 -12.62 10.24
CA LYS A 194 -2.40 -12.53 11.70
C LYS A 194 -3.13 -11.28 12.16
N SER A 195 -3.03 -10.19 11.41
CA SER A 195 -3.58 -8.89 11.79
C SER A 195 -4.39 -8.29 10.65
N LEU A 196 -5.65 -7.97 10.92
CA LEU A 196 -6.56 -7.30 9.99
C LEU A 196 -7.12 -6.03 10.61
N GLU A 197 -6.93 -4.91 9.92
CA GLU A 197 -7.45 -3.61 10.32
C GLU A 197 -8.43 -3.10 9.27
N ILE A 198 -9.68 -2.86 9.67
CA ILE A 198 -10.73 -2.32 8.80
C ILE A 198 -11.21 -1.00 9.39
N LEU A 199 -11.11 0.08 8.62
CA LEU A 199 -11.47 1.43 9.04
C LEU A 199 -12.38 2.12 8.03
N ASP A 200 -13.36 2.90 8.51
CA ASP A 200 -14.16 3.81 7.66
C ASP A 200 -14.83 3.10 6.47
N PHE A 201 -15.24 1.83 6.65
CA PHE A 201 -15.95 1.10 5.61
C PHE A 201 -17.39 1.62 5.47
N PRO A 202 -17.83 1.97 4.25
CA PRO A 202 -19.15 2.56 4.02
C PRO A 202 -20.31 1.55 4.03
N HIS A 203 -20.02 0.25 4.19
CA HIS A 203 -21.03 -0.81 4.08
C HIS A 203 -21.71 -1.15 5.41
N SER A 204 -22.98 -1.56 5.32
CA SER A 204 -23.81 -1.92 6.48
C SER A 204 -23.51 -3.29 7.06
N SER A 205 -22.83 -4.18 6.33
CA SER A 205 -22.48 -5.54 6.76
C SER A 205 -20.97 -5.74 6.84
N LEU A 206 -20.53 -6.74 7.60
CA LEU A 206 -19.14 -7.18 7.56
C LEU A 206 -18.79 -7.73 6.16
N PRO A 207 -17.52 -7.64 5.73
CA PRO A 207 -17.08 -8.23 4.47
C PRO A 207 -17.27 -9.74 4.46
N GLN A 208 -17.81 -10.26 3.36
CA GLN A 208 -17.96 -11.71 3.16
C GLN A 208 -16.58 -12.39 3.21
N GLY A 209 -16.50 -13.57 3.82
CA GLY A 209 -15.25 -14.35 3.90
C GLY A 209 -14.35 -13.98 5.08
N LEU A 210 -14.64 -12.92 5.84
CA LEU A 210 -13.93 -12.60 7.07
C LEU A 210 -13.84 -13.80 8.02
N ASN A 211 -14.94 -14.54 8.16
CA ASN A 211 -15.04 -15.73 9.01
C ASN A 211 -14.16 -16.91 8.57
N GLN A 212 -13.56 -16.87 7.37
CA GLN A 212 -12.63 -17.90 6.88
C GLN A 212 -11.17 -17.60 7.24
N LEU A 213 -10.88 -16.39 7.72
CA LEU A 213 -9.54 -15.94 8.10
C LEU A 213 -9.15 -16.45 9.50
N THR A 214 -9.18 -17.76 9.67
CA THR A 214 -9.06 -18.45 10.97
C THR A 214 -7.70 -18.28 11.68
N SER A 215 -6.67 -17.85 10.95
CA SER A 215 -5.34 -17.54 11.50
C SER A 215 -5.23 -16.16 12.16
N LEU A 216 -6.26 -15.31 12.05
CA LEU A 216 -6.26 -13.97 12.62
C LEU A 216 -6.10 -14.02 14.14
N GLN A 217 -5.15 -13.24 14.64
CA GLN A 217 -4.86 -13.03 16.06
C GLN A 217 -5.29 -11.64 16.52
N GLU A 218 -5.31 -10.67 15.59
CA GLU A 218 -5.70 -9.30 15.82
C GLU A 218 -6.72 -8.85 14.76
N LEU A 219 -7.85 -8.33 15.23
CA LEU A 219 -8.89 -7.76 14.37
C LEU A 219 -9.28 -6.40 14.94
N PHE A 220 -9.20 -5.38 14.10
CA PHE A 220 -9.56 -4.03 14.46
C PHE A 220 -10.63 -3.51 13.49
N PHE A 221 -11.71 -2.96 14.06
CA PHE A 221 -12.74 -2.19 13.36
C PHE A 221 -12.77 -0.77 13.89
N GLY A 222 -12.93 0.23 13.03
CA GLY A 222 -13.15 1.60 13.49
C GLY A 222 -13.87 2.48 12.48
N GLU A 223 -14.76 3.36 12.94
CA GLU A 223 -15.47 4.32 12.07
C GLU A 223 -16.32 3.63 10.96
N CYS A 224 -16.66 2.35 11.12
CA CYS A 224 -17.41 1.58 10.12
C CYS A 224 -18.92 1.63 10.36
N GLN A 225 -19.69 1.56 9.28
CA GLN A 225 -21.15 1.59 9.33
C GLN A 225 -21.80 0.20 9.49
N PHE A 226 -21.16 -0.78 10.16
CA PHE A 226 -21.69 -2.16 10.24
C PHE A 226 -23.00 -2.30 11.04
N LEU A 227 -24.12 -1.93 10.42
CA LEU A 227 -25.45 -1.93 11.02
C LEU A 227 -26.04 -3.35 11.18
N ASP A 228 -25.66 -4.28 10.31
CA ASP A 228 -26.25 -5.61 10.23
C ASP A 228 -25.40 -6.71 10.90
N TYR A 229 -24.32 -6.33 11.58
CA TYR A 229 -23.37 -7.24 12.21
C TYR A 229 -24.01 -8.24 13.20
N LYS A 230 -23.61 -9.51 13.10
CA LYS A 230 -23.93 -10.58 14.06
C LYS A 230 -22.66 -11.13 14.73
N PRO A 231 -22.62 -11.26 16.06
CA PRO A 231 -21.46 -11.81 16.77
C PRO A 231 -21.03 -13.21 16.31
N ASP A 232 -21.98 -14.06 15.91
CA ASP A 232 -21.70 -15.41 15.40
C ASP A 232 -20.78 -15.44 14.17
N GLU A 233 -20.72 -14.36 13.39
CA GLU A 233 -19.83 -14.25 12.22
C GLU A 233 -18.35 -14.26 12.60
N LEU A 234 -18.00 -13.87 13.83
CA LEU A 234 -16.62 -13.92 14.34
C LEU A 234 -16.31 -15.21 15.11
N LYS A 235 -17.31 -16.06 15.39
CA LYS A 235 -17.14 -17.32 16.12
C LYS A 235 -16.09 -18.27 15.52
N PRO A 236 -15.92 -18.36 14.18
CA PRO A 236 -14.90 -19.21 13.58
C PRO A 236 -13.45 -18.72 13.77
N LEU A 237 -13.24 -17.47 14.22
CA LEU A 237 -11.92 -16.86 14.40
C LEU A 237 -11.27 -17.32 15.71
N THR A 238 -11.02 -18.62 15.82
CA THR A 238 -10.60 -19.26 17.08
C THR A 238 -9.21 -18.83 17.57
N MET A 239 -8.34 -18.34 16.68
CA MET A 239 -7.02 -17.81 17.05
C MET A 239 -7.06 -16.34 17.47
N LEU A 240 -8.24 -15.68 17.40
CA LEU A 240 -8.37 -14.27 17.64
C LEU A 240 -8.15 -13.95 19.12
N ARG A 241 -7.07 -13.22 19.40
CA ARG A 241 -6.67 -12.82 20.74
C ARG A 241 -7.18 -11.43 21.09
N ASN A 242 -7.09 -10.54 20.11
CA ASN A 242 -7.36 -9.13 20.28
C ASN A 242 -8.42 -8.69 19.28
N LEU A 243 -9.60 -8.36 19.79
CA LEU A 243 -10.66 -7.69 19.03
C LEU A 243 -10.79 -6.25 19.53
N GLN A 244 -10.54 -5.29 18.65
CA GLN A 244 -10.71 -3.87 18.91
C GLN A 244 -11.82 -3.31 18.04
N ILE A 245 -12.75 -2.59 18.65
CA ILE A 245 -13.85 -1.93 17.96
C ILE A 245 -13.87 -0.46 18.40
N GLY A 246 -13.65 0.47 17.47
CA GLY A 246 -13.80 1.92 17.65
C GLY A 246 -15.02 2.45 16.90
N ILE A 247 -15.66 3.51 17.40
CA ILE A 247 -16.74 4.30 16.74
C ILE A 247 -17.49 3.54 15.62
N CYS A 248 -18.33 2.56 15.99
CA CYS A 248 -19.25 1.94 15.04
C CYS A 248 -20.67 2.15 15.58
N PRO A 249 -21.63 2.68 14.80
CA PRO A 249 -22.95 3.12 15.29
C PRO A 249 -23.76 2.07 16.07
N ILE A 250 -23.47 0.78 15.89
CA ILE A 250 -24.30 -0.33 16.41
C ILE A 250 -23.57 -1.28 17.38
N MET A 251 -22.24 -1.19 17.49
CA MET A 251 -21.47 -2.14 18.33
C MET A 251 -21.54 -1.84 19.84
N SER A 252 -22.17 -0.75 20.27
CA SER A 252 -22.46 -0.49 21.69
C SER A 252 -23.61 -1.36 22.22
N GLU A 253 -24.61 -1.69 21.40
CA GLU A 253 -25.85 -2.35 21.85
C GLU A 253 -25.77 -3.89 21.74
N ARG A 254 -25.24 -4.41 20.62
CA ARG A 254 -25.08 -5.87 20.38
C ARG A 254 -23.84 -6.50 21.02
N SER A 255 -22.90 -5.70 21.53
CA SER A 255 -21.68 -6.25 22.17
C SER A 255 -21.94 -6.97 23.49
N ARG A 256 -23.05 -6.67 24.19
CA ARG A 256 -23.46 -7.40 25.39
C ARG A 256 -23.84 -8.85 25.08
N GLU A 257 -24.60 -9.07 24.01
CA GLU A 257 -24.97 -10.41 23.51
C GLU A 257 -23.77 -11.13 22.88
N GLY A 258 -22.90 -10.40 22.20
CA GLY A 258 -21.68 -10.94 21.60
C GLY A 258 -20.66 -11.45 22.63
N ARG A 259 -20.58 -10.86 23.83
CA ARG A 259 -19.65 -11.33 24.89
C ARG A 259 -19.91 -12.76 25.34
N SER A 260 -21.17 -13.20 25.38
CA SER A 260 -21.49 -14.61 25.67
C SER A 260 -21.16 -15.57 24.53
N ILE A 261 -21.04 -15.06 23.30
CA ILE A 261 -20.79 -15.86 22.08
C ILE A 261 -19.27 -15.92 21.77
N LEU A 262 -18.54 -14.86 22.11
CA LEU A 262 -17.12 -14.67 21.82
C LEU A 262 -16.23 -14.94 23.06
N THR A 263 -16.62 -15.90 23.90
CA THR A 263 -15.88 -16.25 25.14
C THR A 263 -14.46 -16.74 24.89
N HIS A 264 -14.16 -17.18 23.67
CA HIS A 264 -12.83 -17.62 23.25
C HIS A 264 -11.84 -16.48 23.01
N ILE A 265 -12.31 -15.22 22.88
CA ILE A 265 -11.45 -14.06 22.64
C ILE A 265 -11.05 -13.45 24.00
N PRO A 266 -9.76 -13.53 24.41
CA PRO A 266 -9.31 -13.07 25.72
C PRO A 266 -9.37 -11.54 25.87
N ASN A 267 -9.06 -10.79 24.81
CA ASN A 267 -9.02 -9.32 24.87
C ASN A 267 -10.02 -8.70 23.89
N ILE A 268 -11.15 -8.23 24.41
CA ILE A 268 -12.13 -7.44 23.65
C ILE A 268 -12.13 -6.01 24.17
N VAL A 269 -11.65 -5.08 23.34
CA VAL A 269 -11.61 -3.65 23.65
C VAL A 269 -12.60 -2.92 22.77
N ILE A 270 -13.59 -2.25 23.38
CA ILE A 270 -14.56 -1.41 22.69
C ILE A 270 -14.27 0.03 23.10
N LYS A 271 -13.86 0.87 22.15
CA LYS A 271 -13.56 2.29 22.36
C LYS A 271 -14.71 3.14 21.81
N ALA A 272 -15.35 3.91 22.68
CA ALA A 272 -16.44 4.81 22.32
C ALA A 272 -15.94 6.17 21.75
N ASP A 273 -14.69 6.54 22.03
CA ASP A 273 -14.16 7.86 21.71
C ASP A 273 -13.09 7.82 20.60
N THR A 274 -13.08 8.87 19.78
CA THR A 274 -12.25 9.15 18.59
C THR A 274 -10.98 8.33 18.51
N CYS A 275 -10.92 7.46 17.51
CA CYS A 275 -9.66 6.89 17.06
C CYS A 275 -8.87 8.02 16.38
N SER A 276 -8.23 8.89 17.16
CA SER A 276 -7.36 9.94 16.64
C SER A 276 -6.05 9.30 16.14
N PHE A 277 -6.11 8.55 15.06
CA PHE A 277 -4.91 8.05 14.39
C PHE A 277 -4.30 9.18 13.56
N LYS A 278 -3.69 10.15 14.25
CA LYS A 278 -2.83 11.15 13.61
C LYS A 278 -1.58 10.44 13.08
N ARG A 279 -1.62 9.93 11.84
CA ARG A 279 -0.39 9.63 11.10
C ARG A 279 0.23 10.94 10.63
N SER A 280 1.08 11.52 11.47
CA SER A 280 2.10 12.45 10.99
C SER A 280 3.09 11.64 10.15
N LEU A 281 3.19 11.95 8.86
CA LEU A 281 4.40 11.68 8.09
C LEU A 281 5.54 12.44 8.78
N LYS A 282 6.22 11.80 9.73
CA LYS A 282 7.53 12.28 10.19
C LYS A 282 8.51 11.91 9.08
N VAL A 283 8.57 12.74 8.05
CA VAL A 283 9.71 12.76 7.13
C VAL A 283 10.94 12.97 8.01
N SER A 284 11.79 11.95 8.08
CA SER A 284 12.97 12.00 8.91
C SER A 284 13.87 13.12 8.34
N LYS A 285 14.09 14.19 9.12
CA LYS A 285 15.14 15.17 8.79
C LYS A 285 16.48 14.56 9.19
N SER A 286 16.95 13.57 8.44
CA SER A 286 18.31 13.06 8.57
C SER A 286 19.27 13.96 7.77
N GLY A 287 19.91 14.91 8.47
CA GLY A 287 21.31 15.24 8.22
C GLY A 287 21.68 16.10 7.00
N ILE A 288 21.14 17.31 6.85
CA ILE A 288 21.90 18.38 6.19
C ILE A 288 22.87 18.97 7.23
N ARG A 289 24.04 18.36 7.40
CA ARG A 289 25.18 19.05 8.01
C ARG A 289 25.59 20.18 7.05
N ARG A 290 25.13 21.40 7.32
CA ARG A 290 25.74 22.62 6.75
C ARG A 290 27.15 22.73 7.30
N GLY A 291 28.11 22.15 6.57
CA GLY A 291 29.52 22.46 6.75
C GLY A 291 29.81 23.83 6.16
N THR A 292 29.55 24.89 6.92
CA THR A 292 30.15 26.21 6.64
C THR A 292 31.63 26.13 6.99
N ARG A 293 32.49 25.79 6.03
CA ARG A 293 33.89 26.23 6.08
C ARG A 293 33.99 27.50 5.24
N ARG A 294 34.31 28.59 5.93
CA ARG A 294 34.68 29.88 5.35
C ARG A 294 35.82 29.65 4.37
N LEU A 295 35.62 30.04 3.12
CA LEU A 295 36.73 30.40 2.26
C LEU A 295 37.25 31.74 2.80
N GLN A 296 38.49 31.75 3.25
CA GLN A 296 39.27 32.97 3.38
C GLN A 296 39.72 33.33 1.97
N ASP A 297 39.23 34.45 1.46
CA ASP A 297 39.82 35.09 0.29
C ASP A 297 41.11 35.80 0.71
N PRO A 298 42.20 35.67 -0.06
CA PRO A 298 43.36 36.56 0.04
C PRO A 298 43.25 37.74 -0.94
N TRP A 299 43.89 38.84 -0.53
CA TRP A 299 44.17 40.12 -1.21
C TRP A 299 43.14 41.24 -0.98
#